data_AF-A0A2T9IWH3-F1
#
_entry.id   AF-A0A2T9IWH3-F1
#
_cell.length_a   1.000
_cell.length_b   1.000
_cell.length_c   1.000
_cell.angle_alpha   90.00
_cell.angle_beta   90.00
_cell.angle_gamma   90.00
#
_symmetry.space_group_name_H-M   'P 1'
#
loop_
_entity.id
_entity.type
_entity.pdbx_description
1 polymer ?
#
loop_
_entity_poly.entity_id
_entity_poly.type
_entity_poly.pdbx_seq_one_letter_code
_entity_poly.pdbx_strand_id
1 'polypeptide(L)'
;MSTAFSWTARLTDADGNVAVGASLDVQLFDLKTGAWASASSAKTDATGTAKGAGAIADDTLPFAPAFRLVEGAGVISAAPEFTRNARTGALTIDFGQVRRLAPAETAIARTLSARTLRTATPIGGVVATDAPVATPSVDVAAVRTQAVDDTTRTFTARLAKSDQDLAARDSQISAQTKQLAERDTQIAAIRAKSDQDLAARDTQLSAQTRQLAERDAQIAAVRAEKADAAKAADETTKTLNARLVQRDQDLASRDAQLVESSRTAAEQAKEISGLRATLVAKDLEIDEIKTRPPAGTTTGTTTGTTGTTATINPALATMRTVAVTDLATDMATQLDTAQKTLKPTGFSLGTIQISAKGVLRDTGSMEFPDTETLKALPQDSLSDLKFQFIPEKVPTSDDGPRVPDVLQLTESAVRRVLTSVGLVLEASTGPRGLNPAVAPGQAMVQSPGAGTIIARGARVMVIFADQQGA
;
A
#
# COMPACT_ATOMS: atom_id res chain seq x y z
N MET A 1 28.92 17.76 3.61
CA MET A 1 28.93 16.61 4.54
C MET A 1 30.33 16.01 4.54
N SER A 2 30.75 15.33 5.61
CA SER A 2 32.04 14.62 5.64
C SER A 2 31.82 13.12 5.83
N THR A 3 32.57 12.30 5.09
CA THR A 3 32.52 10.85 5.24
C THR A 3 33.56 10.43 6.26
N ALA A 4 33.13 9.87 7.39
CA ALA A 4 34.04 9.33 8.39
C ALA A 4 34.71 8.05 7.87
N PHE A 5 35.99 7.85 8.21
CA PHE A 5 36.70 6.61 7.94
C PHE A 5 37.50 6.13 9.15
N SER A 6 37.68 4.81 9.23
CA SER A 6 38.57 4.12 10.16
C SER A 6 39.54 3.25 9.39
N TRP A 7 40.78 3.12 9.86
CA TRP A 7 41.79 2.32 9.19
C TRP A 7 42.57 1.42 10.14
N THR A 8 43.08 0.31 9.60
CA THR A 8 43.95 -0.65 10.30
C THR A 8 45.13 -1.06 9.43
N ALA A 9 46.28 -1.29 10.05
CA ALA A 9 47.47 -1.85 9.40
C ALA A 9 48.30 -2.64 10.41
N ARG A 10 48.97 -3.72 9.96
CA ARG A 10 49.93 -4.46 10.79
C ARG A 10 51.32 -4.39 10.17
N LEU A 11 52.29 -3.87 10.90
CA LEU A 11 53.66 -3.69 10.42
C LEU A 11 54.59 -4.79 10.96
N THR A 12 55.31 -5.44 10.05
CA THR A 12 56.42 -6.34 10.40
C THR A 12 57.74 -5.85 9.80
N ASP A 13 58.85 -6.13 10.47
CA ASP A 13 60.19 -5.88 9.96
C ASP A 13 60.54 -6.86 8.81
N ALA A 14 61.75 -6.71 8.28
CA ALA A 14 62.24 -7.57 7.20
C ALA A 14 62.35 -9.05 7.61
N ASP A 15 62.50 -9.35 8.89
CA ASP A 15 62.62 -10.72 9.40
C ASP A 15 61.25 -11.30 9.82
N GLY A 16 60.17 -10.52 9.67
CA GLY A 16 58.80 -10.92 10.01
C GLY A 16 58.42 -10.67 11.48
N ASN A 17 59.28 -10.04 12.28
CA ASN A 17 58.95 -9.65 13.64
C ASN A 17 58.06 -8.41 13.66
N VAL A 18 57.30 -8.24 14.72
CA VAL A 18 56.41 -7.08 14.90
C VAL A 18 57.20 -5.79 15.11
N ALA A 19 56.92 -4.77 14.30
CA ALA A 19 57.54 -3.47 14.41
C ALA A 19 56.73 -2.58 15.36
N VAL A 20 57.10 -2.53 16.64
CA VAL A 20 56.42 -1.79 17.71
C VAL A 20 56.84 -0.32 17.73
N GLY A 21 55.90 0.61 17.95
CA GLY A 21 56.17 2.05 18.10
C GLY A 21 56.47 2.81 16.81
N ALA A 22 56.30 2.18 15.65
CA ALA A 22 56.47 2.80 14.34
C ALA A 22 55.34 3.80 14.05
N SER A 23 55.68 4.99 13.57
CA SER A 23 54.71 6.03 13.19
C SER A 23 54.23 5.82 11.76
N LEU A 24 52.94 5.59 11.59
CA LEU A 24 52.29 5.37 10.32
C LEU A 24 51.32 6.51 10.00
N ASP A 25 51.41 7.01 8.78
CA ASP A 25 50.56 8.06 8.24
C ASP A 25 49.72 7.53 7.09
N VAL A 26 48.40 7.68 7.19
CA VAL A 26 47.47 7.47 6.09
C VAL A 26 47.30 8.77 5.35
N GLN A 27 47.68 8.76 4.07
CA GLN A 27 47.52 9.91 3.19
C GLN A 27 46.37 9.69 2.20
N LEU A 28 45.63 10.76 1.97
CA LEU A 28 44.55 10.83 0.99
C LEU A 28 45.02 11.68 -0.19
N PHE A 29 44.73 11.24 -1.42
CA PHE A 29 45.00 12.04 -2.61
C PHE A 29 43.92 13.12 -2.76
N ASP A 30 44.33 14.38 -2.71
CA ASP A 30 43.45 15.52 -2.95
C ASP A 30 43.48 15.91 -4.43
N LEU A 31 42.33 15.77 -5.09
CA LEU A 31 42.16 16.07 -6.51
C LEU A 31 42.27 17.56 -6.82
N LYS A 32 41.99 18.46 -5.86
CA LYS A 32 42.08 19.91 -6.09
C LYS A 32 43.52 20.38 -6.12
N THR A 33 44.34 19.85 -5.22
CA THR A 33 45.75 20.21 -5.12
C THR A 33 46.67 19.29 -5.93
N GLY A 34 46.16 18.14 -6.39
CA GLY A 34 46.94 17.13 -7.10
C GLY A 34 48.02 16.49 -6.23
N ALA A 35 47.86 16.57 -4.90
CA ALA A 35 48.88 16.20 -3.93
C ALA A 35 48.33 15.23 -2.87
N TRP A 36 49.25 14.49 -2.26
CA TRP A 36 48.92 13.62 -1.13
C TRP A 36 48.96 14.41 0.17
N ALA A 37 47.85 14.41 0.91
CA ALA A 37 47.72 15.07 2.20
C ALA A 37 47.59 14.04 3.33
N SER A 38 48.23 14.28 4.48
CA SER A 38 48.07 13.42 5.66
C SER A 38 46.65 13.56 6.21
N ALA A 39 45.95 12.44 6.31
CA ALA A 39 44.55 12.38 6.74
C ALA A 39 44.39 11.79 8.15
N SER A 40 45.31 10.92 8.57
CA SER A 40 45.31 10.29 9.89
C SER A 40 46.69 9.70 10.20
N SER A 41 47.12 9.72 11.47
CA SER A 41 48.37 9.12 11.90
C SER A 41 48.18 8.28 13.16
N ALA A 42 48.91 7.18 13.26
CA ALA A 42 48.90 6.32 14.44
C ALA A 42 50.23 5.60 14.62
N LYS A 43 50.53 5.20 15.86
CA LYS A 43 51.69 4.35 16.17
C LYS A 43 51.29 2.89 16.27
N THR A 44 52.18 1.99 15.87
CA THR A 44 51.97 0.56 16.07
C THR A 44 52.07 0.19 17.55
N ASP A 45 51.13 -0.63 18.01
CA ASP A 45 51.07 -1.15 19.38
C ASP A 45 52.04 -2.33 19.59
N ALA A 46 52.00 -2.95 20.77
CA ALA A 46 52.84 -4.11 21.12
C ALA A 46 52.61 -5.34 20.20
N THR A 47 51.54 -5.36 19.41
CA THR A 47 51.23 -6.41 18.42
C THR A 47 51.63 -6.04 17.00
N GLY A 48 52.28 -4.88 16.82
CA GLY A 48 52.63 -4.31 15.53
C GLY A 48 51.42 -3.73 14.77
N THR A 49 50.27 -3.56 15.44
CA THR A 49 49.04 -3.08 14.80
C THR A 49 48.89 -1.57 15.03
N ALA A 50 48.59 -0.82 13.97
CA ALA A 50 48.18 0.57 14.06
C ALA A 50 46.71 0.70 13.64
N LYS A 51 45.97 1.54 14.37
CA LYS A 51 44.58 1.86 14.07
C LYS A 51 44.38 3.36 14.18
N GLY A 52 43.63 3.93 13.26
CA GLY A 52 43.29 5.35 13.31
C GLY A 52 41.95 5.65 12.66
N ALA A 53 41.56 6.91 12.73
CA ALA A 53 40.33 7.40 12.14
C ALA A 53 40.54 8.80 11.55
N GLY A 54 39.68 9.20 10.63
CA GLY A 54 39.68 10.52 10.02
C GLY A 54 38.36 10.82 9.32
N ALA A 55 38.31 11.95 8.60
CA ALA A 55 37.15 12.35 7.83
C ALA A 55 37.55 12.84 6.43
N ILE A 56 36.73 12.52 5.43
CA ILE A 56 36.88 12.91 4.04
C ILE A 56 35.89 14.03 3.75
N ALA A 57 36.33 15.14 3.15
CA ALA A 57 35.45 16.23 2.74
C ALA A 57 34.64 15.86 1.46
N ASP A 58 33.36 16.24 1.41
CA ASP A 58 32.38 15.90 0.35
C ASP A 58 32.87 16.13 -1.08
N ASP A 59 33.67 17.18 -1.30
CA ASP A 59 34.15 17.60 -2.64
C ASP A 59 35.12 16.62 -3.31
N THR A 60 35.46 15.50 -2.65
CA THR A 60 36.34 14.44 -3.17
C THR A 60 35.59 13.15 -3.54
N LEU A 61 34.27 13.10 -3.32
CA LEU A 61 33.47 11.87 -3.38
C LEU A 61 32.84 11.44 -4.74
N PRO A 62 32.88 12.19 -5.86
CA PRO A 62 32.43 11.61 -7.14
C PRO A 62 33.42 10.58 -7.72
N PHE A 63 34.62 10.46 -7.13
CA PHE A 63 35.65 9.50 -7.52
C PHE A 63 36.05 8.64 -6.32
N ALA A 64 36.45 7.39 -6.56
CA ALA A 64 36.92 6.49 -5.50
C ALA A 64 38.15 7.13 -4.80
N PRO A 65 38.09 7.46 -3.49
CA PRO A 65 39.19 8.13 -2.80
C PRO A 65 40.42 7.22 -2.77
N ALA A 66 41.57 7.73 -3.21
CA ALA A 66 42.82 6.99 -3.22
C ALA A 66 43.55 7.18 -1.89
N PHE A 67 43.84 6.07 -1.20
CA PHE A 67 44.53 6.03 0.07
C PHE A 67 45.88 5.33 -0.06
N ARG A 68 46.88 5.83 0.68
CA ARG A 68 48.17 5.15 0.84
C ARG A 68 48.64 5.22 2.28
N LEU A 69 49.41 4.22 2.67
CA LEU A 69 50.08 4.14 3.96
C LEU A 69 51.56 4.51 3.79
N VAL A 70 52.04 5.40 4.64
CA VAL A 70 53.40 5.95 4.60
C VAL A 70 54.05 5.78 5.97
N GLU A 71 55.33 5.44 5.96
CA GLU A 71 56.20 5.51 7.12
C GLU A 71 57.33 6.52 6.82
N GLY A 72 57.33 7.67 7.51
CA GLY A 72 58.22 8.78 7.20
C GLY A 72 58.01 9.33 5.79
N ALA A 73 59.00 9.16 4.91
CA ALA A 73 58.91 9.57 3.49
C ALA A 73 58.59 8.41 2.53
N GLY A 74 58.59 7.17 3.02
CA GLY A 74 58.43 5.96 2.21
C GLY A 74 56.98 5.49 2.14
N VAL A 75 56.44 5.25 0.94
CA VAL A 75 55.13 4.60 0.76
C VAL A 75 55.31 3.10 1.01
N ILE A 76 54.61 2.56 1.99
CA ILE A 76 54.71 1.15 2.39
C ILE A 76 53.52 0.31 1.92
N SER A 77 52.37 0.92 1.62
CA SER A 77 51.24 0.27 0.96
C SER A 77 50.39 1.29 0.20
N ALA A 78 49.92 0.91 -0.99
CA ALA A 78 49.10 1.78 -1.87
C ALA A 78 47.80 1.10 -2.35
N ALA A 79 47.50 -0.10 -1.83
CA ALA A 79 46.33 -0.88 -2.23
C ALA A 79 45.59 -1.44 -1.00
N PRO A 80 44.88 -0.58 -0.25
CA PRO A 80 44.05 -1.05 0.85
C PRO A 80 42.77 -1.72 0.35
N GLU A 81 42.21 -2.58 1.20
CA GLU A 81 40.86 -3.11 1.06
C GLU A 81 39.85 -2.12 1.65
N PHE A 82 38.71 -1.95 0.96
CA PHE A 82 37.67 -1.00 1.35
C PHE A 82 36.38 -1.71 1.67
N THR A 83 35.81 -1.41 2.84
CA THR A 83 34.47 -1.83 3.24
C THR A 83 33.63 -0.61 3.60
N ARG A 84 32.43 -0.50 3.04
CA ARG A 84 31.51 0.61 3.33
C ARG A 84 30.33 0.15 4.17
N ASN A 85 30.06 0.85 5.27
CA ASN A 85 28.88 0.57 6.08
C ASN A 85 27.61 1.11 5.39
N ALA A 86 26.68 0.22 5.05
CA ALA A 86 25.45 0.58 4.33
C ALA A 86 24.50 1.49 5.14
N ARG A 87 24.59 1.51 6.48
CA ARG A 87 23.70 2.28 7.36
C ARG A 87 24.26 3.66 7.71
N THR A 88 25.57 3.77 7.91
CA THR A 88 26.23 5.01 8.36
C THR A 88 27.04 5.70 7.26
N GLY A 89 27.25 5.04 6.12
CA GLY A 89 28.08 5.54 5.03
C GLY A 89 29.58 5.58 5.33
N ALA A 90 30.00 5.19 6.54
CA ALA A 90 31.39 5.20 7.00
C ALA A 90 32.25 4.19 6.24
N LEU A 91 33.51 4.56 6.01
CA LEU A 91 34.49 3.74 5.30
C LEU A 91 35.44 3.05 6.28
N THR A 92 35.62 1.73 6.12
CA THR A 92 36.64 0.95 6.80
C THR A 92 37.72 0.59 5.79
N ILE A 93 38.96 0.92 6.13
CA ILE A 93 40.14 0.76 5.26
C ILE A 93 41.09 -0.23 5.93
N ASP A 94 41.40 -1.35 5.29
CA ASP A 94 42.38 -2.29 5.81
C ASP A 94 43.60 -2.36 4.89
N PHE A 95 44.77 -2.00 5.41
CA PHE A 95 46.04 -2.13 4.69
C PHE A 95 46.67 -3.53 4.87
N GLY A 96 46.06 -4.39 5.69
CA GLY A 96 46.53 -5.74 5.94
C GLY A 96 47.90 -5.78 6.61
N GLN A 97 48.67 -6.83 6.33
CA GLN A 97 50.04 -6.98 6.81
C GLN A 97 51.03 -6.36 5.83
N VAL A 98 51.80 -5.38 6.32
CA VAL A 98 52.83 -4.67 5.56
C VAL A 98 54.19 -5.06 6.13
N ARG A 99 55.09 -5.58 5.27
CA ARG A 99 56.44 -6.00 5.65
C ARG A 99 57.45 -4.95 5.16
N ARG A 100 58.35 -4.51 6.03
CA ARG A 100 59.50 -3.69 5.62
C ARG A 100 60.45 -4.53 4.75
N LEU A 101 60.86 -4.00 3.61
CA LEU A 101 61.86 -4.66 2.76
C LEU A 101 63.26 -4.46 3.36
N ALA A 102 64.11 -5.49 3.31
CA ALA A 102 65.51 -5.36 3.68
C ALA A 102 66.26 -4.46 2.67
N PRO A 103 67.38 -3.80 3.03
CA PRO A 103 68.18 -2.99 2.09
C PRO A 103 68.67 -3.73 0.84
N ALA A 104 68.72 -5.07 0.88
CA ALA A 104 69.11 -5.94 -0.24
C ALA A 104 67.90 -6.44 -1.08
N GLU A 105 66.67 -6.18 -0.64
CA GLU A 105 65.44 -6.50 -1.38
C GLU A 105 64.95 -5.23 -2.07
N THR A 106 65.46 -4.96 -3.27
CA THR A 106 64.93 -3.89 -4.10
C THR A 106 63.50 -4.25 -4.50
N ALA A 107 62.55 -3.36 -4.17
CA ALA A 107 61.24 -3.38 -4.80
C ALA A 107 61.45 -3.37 -6.33
N ILE A 108 60.82 -4.29 -7.05
CA ILE A 108 60.76 -4.24 -8.51
C ILE A 108 59.88 -3.04 -8.86
N ALA A 109 60.47 -1.86 -8.89
CA ALA A 109 59.92 -0.76 -9.66
C ALA A 109 59.87 -1.26 -11.10
N ARG A 110 58.68 -1.22 -11.73
CA ARG A 110 58.59 -1.35 -13.19
C ARG A 110 59.23 -0.10 -13.81
N THR A 111 60.55 -0.08 -13.83
CA THR A 111 61.34 0.90 -14.57
C THR A 111 61.55 0.37 -15.97
N LEU A 112 61.07 1.16 -16.94
CA LEU A 112 61.39 1.02 -18.35
C LEU A 112 62.91 0.90 -18.55
N SER A 113 63.27 -0.02 -19.43
CA SER A 113 64.60 -0.54 -19.71
C SER A 113 65.66 0.56 -19.95
N ALA A 114 66.50 0.83 -18.96
CA ALA A 114 67.74 1.57 -19.13
C ALA A 114 68.92 0.60 -19.19
N ARG A 115 69.24 0.21 -20.43
CA ARG A 115 70.52 -0.33 -20.89
C ARG A 115 71.69 0.24 -20.08
N THR A 116 72.36 -0.57 -19.28
CA THR A 116 73.69 -0.23 -18.75
C THR A 116 74.61 -1.45 -18.61
N LEU A 117 75.83 -1.22 -19.10
CA LEU A 117 77.11 -1.74 -18.63
C LEU A 117 77.44 -3.22 -18.83
N ARG A 118 77.96 -3.51 -20.03
CA ARG A 118 79.12 -4.39 -20.16
C ARG A 118 80.33 -3.64 -19.61
N THR A 119 80.93 -4.14 -18.53
CA THR A 119 82.39 -4.22 -18.28
C THR A 119 82.59 -4.69 -16.84
N ALA A 120 82.60 -6.00 -16.63
CA ALA A 120 83.30 -6.61 -15.51
C ALA A 120 84.60 -7.19 -16.05
N THR A 121 85.70 -6.56 -15.66
CA THR A 121 87.08 -7.02 -15.83
C THR A 121 87.28 -8.41 -15.21
N PRO A 122 88.03 -9.32 -15.84
CA PRO A 122 88.51 -10.51 -15.14
C PRO A 122 89.59 -10.10 -14.12
N ILE A 123 89.39 -10.53 -12.88
CA ILE A 123 90.37 -10.44 -11.79
C ILE A 123 91.55 -11.34 -12.15
N GLY A 124 92.69 -10.73 -12.49
CA GLY A 124 93.97 -11.41 -12.61
C GLY A 124 94.60 -11.61 -11.24
N GLY A 125 94.85 -12.87 -10.87
CA GLY A 125 95.67 -13.26 -9.73
C GLY A 125 96.66 -14.33 -10.18
N VAL A 126 97.95 -13.96 -10.27
CA VAL A 126 99.05 -14.89 -10.48
C VAL A 126 99.53 -15.37 -9.12
N VAL A 127 99.46 -16.67 -8.86
CA VAL A 127 100.16 -17.30 -7.72
C VAL A 127 101.29 -18.14 -8.31
N ALA A 128 102.51 -17.68 -8.08
CA ALA A 128 103.70 -18.51 -8.23
C ALA A 128 103.78 -19.44 -7.01
N THR A 129 103.86 -20.75 -7.26
CA THR A 129 104.36 -21.71 -6.27
C THR A 129 105.18 -22.77 -6.99
N ASP A 130 106.48 -22.78 -6.68
CA ASP A 130 107.43 -23.84 -6.97
C ASP A 130 107.09 -25.07 -6.12
N ALA A 131 106.65 -26.17 -6.75
CA ALA A 131 106.91 -27.56 -6.36
C ALA A 131 106.17 -28.52 -7.31
N PRO A 132 106.81 -29.60 -7.80
CA PRO A 132 106.18 -30.52 -8.75
C PRO A 132 105.26 -31.50 -8.01
N VAL A 133 103.95 -31.24 -8.08
CA VAL A 133 102.91 -32.20 -7.74
C VAL A 133 102.39 -32.80 -9.05
N ALA A 134 102.38 -34.13 -9.17
CA ALA A 134 101.82 -34.83 -10.32
C ALA A 134 100.33 -34.50 -10.44
N THR A 135 99.99 -33.66 -11.41
CA THR A 135 98.61 -33.32 -11.76
C THR A 135 98.10 -34.32 -12.79
N PRO A 136 96.87 -34.87 -12.65
CA PRO A 136 96.24 -35.54 -13.78
C PRO A 136 96.11 -34.50 -14.91
N SER A 137 96.61 -34.81 -16.09
CA SER A 137 96.46 -33.95 -17.27
C SER A 137 94.99 -33.89 -17.66
N VAL A 138 94.27 -32.88 -17.15
CA VAL A 138 92.92 -32.58 -17.61
C VAL A 138 93.05 -31.96 -19.00
N ASP A 139 92.47 -32.62 -20.01
CA ASP A 139 92.39 -32.07 -21.36
C ASP A 139 91.43 -30.86 -21.37
N VAL A 140 92.02 -29.67 -21.22
CA VAL A 140 91.30 -28.40 -21.15
C VAL A 140 90.51 -28.11 -22.44
N ALA A 141 90.94 -28.63 -23.59
CA ALA A 141 90.23 -28.47 -24.85
C ALA A 141 88.96 -29.33 -24.88
N ALA A 142 89.04 -30.59 -24.43
CA ALA A 142 87.88 -31.47 -24.29
C ALA A 142 86.85 -30.90 -23.29
N VAL A 143 87.30 -30.41 -22.14
CA VAL A 143 86.41 -29.79 -21.13
C VAL A 143 85.72 -28.53 -21.68
N ARG A 144 86.43 -27.70 -22.45
CA ARG A 144 85.84 -26.49 -23.05
C ARG A 144 84.78 -26.84 -24.10
N THR A 145 85.03 -27.82 -24.97
CA THR A 145 84.05 -28.27 -25.98
C THR A 145 82.80 -28.82 -25.31
N GLN A 146 82.97 -29.67 -24.29
CA GLN A 146 81.85 -30.23 -23.53
C GLN A 146 81.03 -29.13 -22.81
N ALA A 147 81.68 -28.12 -22.23
CA ALA A 147 80.98 -27.01 -21.59
C ALA A 147 80.18 -26.14 -22.58
N VAL A 148 80.68 -25.96 -23.81
CA VAL A 148 79.96 -25.24 -24.87
C VAL A 148 78.76 -26.05 -25.37
N ASP A 149 78.92 -27.37 -25.53
CA ASP A 149 77.84 -28.27 -25.93
C ASP A 149 76.73 -28.33 -24.88
N ASP A 150 77.09 -28.41 -23.59
CA ASP A 150 76.13 -28.39 -22.47
C ASP A 150 75.40 -27.03 -22.37
N THR A 151 76.12 -25.92 -22.59
CA THR A 151 75.53 -24.58 -22.63
C THR A 151 74.56 -24.43 -23.81
N THR A 152 74.94 -24.93 -24.98
CA THR A 152 74.10 -24.90 -26.18
C THR A 152 72.85 -25.74 -25.96
N ARG A 153 73.01 -26.97 -25.43
CA ARG A 153 71.89 -27.87 -25.13
C ARG A 153 70.91 -27.27 -24.12
N THR A 154 71.42 -26.66 -23.05
CA THR A 154 70.57 -25.99 -22.05
C THR A 154 69.88 -24.75 -22.61
N PHE A 155 70.54 -23.97 -23.46
CA PHE A 155 69.92 -22.84 -24.15
C PHE A 155 68.81 -23.28 -25.11
N THR A 156 69.06 -24.28 -25.96
CA THR A 156 68.05 -24.84 -26.87
C THR A 156 66.86 -25.42 -26.12
N ALA A 157 67.09 -26.11 -25.00
CA ALA A 157 66.01 -26.62 -24.16
C ALA A 157 65.17 -25.49 -23.53
N ARG A 158 65.80 -24.40 -23.11
CA ARG A 158 65.10 -23.20 -22.60
C ARG A 158 64.27 -22.51 -23.69
N LEU A 159 64.81 -22.42 -24.90
CA LEU A 159 64.09 -21.84 -26.03
C LEU A 159 62.84 -22.66 -26.37
N ALA A 160 62.97 -23.98 -26.48
CA ALA A 160 61.85 -24.87 -26.74
C ALA A 160 60.76 -24.77 -25.65
N LYS A 161 61.16 -24.66 -24.38
CA LYS A 161 60.22 -24.44 -23.28
C LYS A 161 59.54 -23.08 -23.36
N SER A 162 60.28 -22.02 -23.69
CA SER A 162 59.72 -20.68 -23.90
C SER A 162 58.69 -20.66 -25.03
N ASP A 163 58.98 -21.33 -26.14
CA ASP A 163 58.06 -21.41 -27.28
C ASP A 163 56.77 -22.17 -26.91
N GLN A 164 56.90 -23.25 -26.12
CA GLN A 164 55.75 -23.98 -25.58
C GLN A 164 54.89 -23.10 -24.65
N ASP A 165 55.53 -22.35 -23.75
CA ASP A 165 54.85 -21.44 -22.82
C ASP A 165 54.14 -20.29 -23.58
N LEU A 166 54.76 -19.76 -24.64
CA LEU A 166 54.15 -18.74 -25.50
C LEU A 166 52.93 -19.29 -26.26
N ALA A 167 53.03 -20.48 -26.85
CA ALA A 167 51.91 -21.11 -27.55
C ALA A 167 50.72 -21.40 -26.60
N ALA A 168 51.01 -21.78 -25.35
CA ALA A 168 50.00 -21.95 -24.32
C ALA A 168 49.31 -20.62 -23.95
N ARG A 169 50.08 -19.53 -23.79
CA ARG A 169 49.53 -18.19 -23.52
C ARG A 169 48.69 -17.67 -24.68
N ASP A 170 49.13 -17.85 -25.92
CA ASP A 170 48.37 -17.42 -27.10
C ASP A 170 47.02 -18.15 -27.19
N SER A 171 47.02 -19.45 -26.89
CA SER A 171 45.78 -20.24 -26.83
C SER A 171 44.83 -19.72 -25.74
N GLN A 172 45.37 -19.36 -24.57
CA GLN A 172 44.58 -18.78 -23.48
C GLN A 172 44.03 -17.40 -23.84
N ILE A 173 44.83 -16.53 -24.47
CA ILE A 173 44.41 -15.19 -24.91
C ILE A 173 43.29 -15.30 -25.95
N SER A 174 43.40 -16.24 -26.91
CA SER A 174 42.36 -16.49 -27.89
C SER A 174 41.04 -16.92 -27.23
N ALA A 175 41.11 -17.85 -26.27
CA ALA A 175 39.94 -18.30 -25.52
C ALA A 175 39.30 -17.16 -24.71
N GLN A 176 40.10 -16.35 -24.01
CA GLN A 176 39.62 -15.19 -23.27
C GLN A 176 39.00 -14.13 -24.19
N THR A 177 39.59 -13.88 -25.36
CA THR A 177 39.07 -12.93 -26.35
C THR A 177 37.69 -13.36 -26.84
N LYS A 178 37.51 -14.67 -27.10
CA LYS A 178 36.21 -15.23 -27.47
C LYS A 178 35.16 -15.07 -26.36
N GLN A 179 35.54 -15.34 -25.11
CA GLN A 179 34.65 -15.16 -23.96
C GLN A 179 34.25 -13.70 -23.77
N LEU A 180 35.19 -12.76 -23.92
CA LEU A 180 34.91 -11.33 -23.81
C LEU A 180 33.94 -10.86 -24.90
N ALA A 181 34.17 -11.28 -26.15
CA ALA A 181 33.26 -10.96 -27.26
C ALA A 181 31.84 -11.48 -26.98
N GLU A 182 31.71 -12.69 -26.45
CA GLU A 182 30.40 -13.25 -26.09
C GLU A 182 29.74 -12.46 -24.94
N ARG A 183 30.49 -12.11 -23.89
CA ARG A 183 29.97 -11.26 -22.81
C ARG A 183 29.55 -9.88 -23.30
N ASP A 184 30.29 -9.27 -24.22
CA ASP A 184 29.94 -7.97 -24.80
C ASP A 184 28.61 -8.06 -25.57
N THR A 185 28.40 -9.12 -26.35
CA THR A 185 27.10 -9.33 -27.03
C THR A 185 25.96 -9.52 -26.05
N GLN A 186 26.18 -10.26 -24.94
CA GLN A 186 25.16 -10.44 -23.90
C GLN A 186 24.84 -9.12 -23.19
N ILE A 187 25.85 -8.32 -22.86
CA ILE A 187 25.67 -7.00 -22.24
C ILE A 187 24.89 -6.07 -23.16
N ALA A 188 25.22 -6.05 -24.46
CA ALA A 188 24.50 -5.25 -25.44
C ALA A 188 23.02 -5.66 -25.55
N ALA A 189 22.74 -6.97 -25.58
CA ALA A 189 21.37 -7.50 -25.63
C ALA A 189 20.58 -7.16 -24.36
N ILE A 190 21.17 -7.28 -23.18
CA ILE A 190 20.53 -6.93 -21.91
C ILE A 190 20.21 -5.44 -21.86
N ARG A 191 21.13 -4.57 -22.29
CA ARG A 191 20.91 -3.12 -22.35
C ARG A 191 19.77 -2.76 -23.29
N ALA A 192 19.78 -3.29 -24.51
CA ALA A 192 18.72 -3.06 -25.49
C ALA A 192 17.34 -3.48 -24.95
N LYS A 193 17.27 -4.65 -24.28
CA LYS A 193 16.04 -5.11 -23.64
C LYS A 193 15.60 -4.21 -22.49
N SER A 194 16.53 -3.80 -21.64
CA SER A 194 16.23 -2.86 -20.54
C SER A 194 15.68 -1.54 -21.05
N ASP A 195 16.28 -0.98 -22.11
CA ASP A 195 15.84 0.28 -22.71
C ASP A 195 14.44 0.15 -23.31
N GLN A 196 14.14 -0.98 -23.97
CA GLN A 196 12.81 -1.28 -24.47
C GLN A 196 11.77 -1.41 -23.34
N ASP A 197 12.10 -2.11 -22.25
CA ASP A 197 11.23 -2.27 -21.09
C ASP A 197 10.97 -0.94 -20.38
N LEU A 198 11.99 -0.07 -20.29
CA LEU A 198 11.86 1.28 -19.72
C LEU A 198 10.96 2.16 -20.59
N ALA A 199 11.15 2.17 -21.92
CA ALA A 199 10.30 2.93 -22.84
C ALA A 199 8.83 2.46 -22.79
N ALA A 200 8.59 1.15 -22.66
CA ALA A 200 7.25 0.59 -22.49
C ALA A 200 6.61 1.04 -21.16
N ARG A 201 7.36 1.03 -20.06
CA ARG A 201 6.88 1.53 -18.76
C ARG A 201 6.58 3.02 -18.78
N ASP A 202 7.42 3.83 -19.41
CA ASP A 202 7.18 5.28 -19.53
C ASP A 202 5.90 5.57 -20.31
N THR A 203 5.67 4.84 -21.40
CA THR A 203 4.41 4.92 -22.15
C THR A 203 3.22 4.55 -21.28
N GLN A 204 3.31 3.46 -20.51
CA GLN A 204 2.25 3.04 -19.60
C GLN A 204 1.99 4.06 -18.48
N LEU A 205 3.05 4.62 -17.87
CA LEU A 205 2.94 5.64 -16.82
C LEU A 205 2.30 6.92 -17.34
N SER A 206 2.63 7.34 -18.57
CA SER A 206 1.99 8.50 -19.19
C SER A 206 0.49 8.28 -19.42
N ALA A 207 0.10 7.08 -19.86
CA ALA A 207 -1.30 6.71 -20.06
C ALA A 207 -2.06 6.66 -18.72
N GLN A 208 -1.47 6.08 -17.67
CA GLN A 208 -2.04 6.06 -16.33
C GLN A 208 -2.20 7.48 -15.75
N THR A 209 -1.19 8.32 -15.91
CA THR A 209 -1.24 9.73 -15.45
C THR A 209 -2.39 10.48 -16.12
N ARG A 210 -2.60 10.28 -17.43
CA ARG A 210 -3.72 10.87 -18.16
C ARG A 210 -5.08 10.35 -17.66
N GLN A 211 -5.20 9.04 -17.41
CA GLN A 211 -6.43 8.45 -16.88
C GLN A 211 -6.76 8.97 -15.47
N LEU A 212 -5.75 9.14 -14.61
CA LEU A 212 -5.93 9.71 -13.28
C LEU A 212 -6.39 11.17 -13.35
N ALA A 213 -5.77 11.99 -14.21
CA ALA A 213 -6.19 13.38 -14.40
C ALA A 213 -7.66 13.48 -14.90
N GLU A 214 -8.08 12.57 -15.79
CA GLU A 214 -9.46 12.52 -16.26
C GLU A 214 -10.43 12.07 -15.14
N ARG A 215 -10.05 11.08 -14.34
CA ARG A 215 -10.81 10.63 -13.17
C ARG A 215 -10.95 11.75 -12.12
N ASP A 216 -9.89 12.50 -11.86
CA ASP A 216 -9.92 13.61 -10.92
C ASP A 216 -10.83 14.74 -11.41
N ALA A 217 -10.82 15.05 -12.71
CA ALA A 217 -11.74 16.00 -13.32
C ALA A 217 -13.21 15.53 -13.20
N GLN A 218 -13.49 14.25 -13.43
CA GLN A 218 -14.82 13.66 -13.24
C GLN A 218 -15.29 13.75 -11.79
N ILE A 219 -14.42 13.43 -10.83
CA ILE A 219 -14.73 13.53 -9.40
C ILE A 219 -15.02 14.99 -9.00
N ALA A 220 -14.24 15.94 -9.51
CA ALA A 220 -14.47 17.36 -9.27
C ALA A 220 -15.83 17.82 -9.82
N ALA A 221 -16.19 17.40 -11.03
CA ALA A 221 -17.48 17.72 -11.65
C ALA A 221 -18.66 17.15 -10.84
N VAL A 222 -18.60 15.87 -10.45
CA VAL A 222 -19.66 15.24 -9.63
C VAL A 222 -19.78 15.91 -8.25
N ARG A 223 -18.68 16.32 -7.64
CA ARG A 223 -18.70 17.06 -6.37
C ARG A 223 -19.36 18.43 -6.52
N ALA A 224 -19.08 19.14 -7.61
CA ALA A 224 -19.74 20.42 -7.90
C ALA A 224 -21.24 20.24 -8.11
N GLU A 225 -21.65 19.28 -8.94
CA GLU A 225 -23.06 18.96 -9.18
C GLU A 225 -23.80 18.62 -7.88
N LYS A 226 -23.19 17.77 -7.03
CA LYS A 226 -23.78 17.41 -5.73
C LYS A 226 -23.89 18.62 -4.79
N ALA A 227 -22.93 19.54 -4.82
CA ALA A 227 -22.98 20.75 -4.01
C ALA A 227 -24.11 21.69 -4.46
N ASP A 228 -24.31 21.83 -5.77
CA ASP A 228 -25.39 22.67 -6.31
C ASP A 228 -26.76 22.02 -6.10
N ALA A 229 -26.88 20.70 -6.24
CA ALA A 229 -28.08 19.95 -5.89
C ALA A 229 -28.45 20.11 -4.40
N ALA A 230 -27.45 20.10 -3.51
CA ALA A 230 -27.68 20.31 -2.08
C ALA A 230 -28.19 21.73 -1.77
N LYS A 231 -27.65 22.75 -2.44
CA LYS A 231 -28.15 24.14 -2.31
C LYS A 231 -29.60 24.26 -2.82
N ALA A 232 -29.89 23.66 -3.98
CA ALA A 232 -31.24 23.67 -4.54
C ALA A 232 -32.25 22.97 -3.60
N ALA A 233 -31.85 21.86 -2.98
CA ALA A 233 -32.67 21.17 -1.98
C ALA A 233 -32.91 22.01 -0.72
N ASP A 234 -31.90 22.72 -0.23
CA ASP A 234 -32.03 23.63 0.92
C ASP A 234 -33.02 24.77 0.62
N GLU A 235 -32.91 25.41 -0.55
CA GLU A 235 -33.84 26.46 -0.99
C GLU A 235 -35.27 25.94 -1.18
N THR A 236 -35.43 24.73 -1.71
CA THR A 236 -36.73 24.06 -1.81
C THR A 236 -37.34 23.84 -0.42
N THR A 237 -36.52 23.41 0.55
CA THR A 237 -36.94 23.16 1.93
C THR A 237 -37.36 24.46 2.62
N LYS A 238 -36.58 25.55 2.46
CA LYS A 238 -36.94 26.88 2.96
C LYS A 238 -38.27 27.36 2.39
N THR A 239 -38.47 27.19 1.09
CA THR A 239 -39.70 27.60 0.40
C THR A 239 -40.91 26.79 0.90
N LEU A 240 -40.77 25.47 1.07
CA LEU A 240 -41.83 24.62 1.63
C LEU A 240 -42.16 24.99 3.07
N ASN A 241 -41.16 25.22 3.91
CA ASN A 241 -41.37 25.64 5.30
C ASN A 241 -42.09 26.98 5.38
N ALA A 242 -41.71 27.96 4.55
CA ALA A 242 -42.39 29.25 4.48
C ALA A 242 -43.87 29.09 4.06
N ARG A 243 -44.16 28.22 3.09
CA ARG A 243 -45.54 27.93 2.67
C ARG A 243 -46.35 27.21 3.75
N LEU A 244 -45.75 26.32 4.52
CA LEU A 244 -46.41 25.66 5.65
C LEU A 244 -46.79 26.67 6.72
N VAL A 245 -45.85 27.53 7.13
CA VAL A 245 -46.12 28.61 8.09
C VAL A 245 -47.25 29.52 7.60
N GLN A 246 -47.25 29.90 6.32
CA GLN A 246 -48.33 30.71 5.75
C GLN A 246 -49.67 29.98 5.81
N ARG A 247 -49.71 28.71 5.42
CA ARG A 247 -50.94 27.90 5.44
C ARG A 247 -51.48 27.73 6.86
N ASP A 248 -50.61 27.56 7.85
CA ASP A 248 -51.03 27.42 9.25
C ASP A 248 -51.60 28.74 9.79
N GLN A 249 -51.05 29.90 9.37
CA GLN A 249 -51.65 31.21 9.65
C GLN A 249 -53.02 31.39 8.98
N ASP A 250 -53.16 30.99 7.71
CA ASP A 250 -54.42 31.06 6.98
C ASP A 250 -55.49 30.18 7.62
N LEU A 251 -55.11 28.96 8.07
CA LEU A 251 -56.01 28.05 8.79
C LEU A 251 -56.45 28.65 10.13
N ALA A 252 -55.52 29.18 10.93
CA ALA A 252 -55.86 29.83 12.19
C ALA A 252 -56.82 31.03 11.99
N SER A 253 -56.63 31.81 10.92
CA SER A 253 -57.53 32.90 10.54
C SER A 253 -58.94 32.38 10.18
N ARG A 254 -59.03 31.30 9.40
CA ARG A 254 -60.31 30.66 9.05
C ARG A 254 -61.02 30.08 10.27
N ASP A 255 -60.29 29.46 11.19
CA ASP A 255 -60.87 28.92 12.43
C ASP A 255 -61.46 30.04 13.29
N ALA A 256 -60.76 31.17 13.41
CA ALA A 256 -61.29 32.36 14.09
C ALA A 256 -62.58 32.88 13.43
N GLN A 257 -62.62 32.94 12.09
CA GLN A 257 -63.81 33.33 11.34
C GLN A 257 -64.99 32.35 11.53
N LEU A 258 -64.71 31.05 11.58
CA LEU A 258 -65.73 30.03 11.83
C LEU A 258 -66.31 30.12 13.24
N VAL A 259 -65.47 30.39 14.25
CA VAL A 259 -65.92 30.63 15.63
C VAL A 259 -66.85 31.85 15.68
N GLU A 260 -66.48 32.95 15.03
CA GLU A 260 -67.31 34.16 14.97
C GLU A 260 -68.63 33.93 14.20
N SER A 261 -68.57 33.21 13.07
CA SER A 261 -69.77 32.83 12.32
C SER A 261 -70.69 31.92 13.13
N SER A 262 -70.13 31.02 13.94
CA SER A 262 -70.90 30.14 14.83
C SER A 262 -71.57 30.93 15.96
N ARG A 263 -70.87 31.94 16.50
CA ARG A 263 -71.42 32.84 17.51
C ARG A 263 -72.60 33.65 16.96
N THR A 264 -72.41 34.31 15.82
CA THR A 264 -73.48 35.09 15.17
C THR A 264 -74.68 34.22 14.82
N ALA A 265 -74.46 33.00 14.31
CA ALA A 265 -75.54 32.04 14.08
C ALA A 265 -76.29 31.64 15.36
N ALA A 266 -75.57 31.46 16.49
CA ALA A 266 -76.19 31.16 17.78
C ALA A 266 -77.01 32.35 18.32
N GLU A 267 -76.53 33.58 18.14
CA GLU A 267 -77.25 34.82 18.49
C GLU A 267 -78.53 34.95 17.65
N GLN A 268 -78.45 34.73 16.33
CA GLN A 268 -79.60 34.70 15.44
C GLN A 268 -80.61 33.60 15.81
N ALA A 269 -80.14 32.40 16.19
CA ALA A 269 -81.01 31.32 16.63
C ALA A 269 -81.77 31.68 17.91
N LYS A 270 -81.12 32.38 18.85
CA LYS A 270 -81.77 32.90 20.07
C LYS A 270 -82.81 33.96 19.75
N GLU A 271 -82.52 34.88 18.83
CA GLU A 271 -83.46 35.90 18.36
C GLU A 271 -84.69 35.26 17.69
N ILE A 272 -84.48 34.32 16.76
CA ILE A 272 -85.56 33.58 16.11
C ILE A 272 -86.43 32.85 17.14
N SER A 273 -85.82 32.23 18.16
CA SER A 273 -86.57 31.59 19.24
C SER A 273 -87.40 32.58 20.05
N GLY A 274 -86.87 33.77 20.34
CA GLY A 274 -87.61 34.82 21.04
C GLY A 274 -88.77 35.37 20.21
N LEU A 275 -88.55 35.61 18.92
CA LEU A 275 -89.58 36.04 17.98
C LEU A 275 -90.68 34.97 17.84
N ARG A 276 -90.32 33.68 17.76
CA ARG A 276 -91.29 32.57 17.75
C ARG A 276 -92.11 32.52 19.04
N ALA A 277 -91.50 32.69 20.21
CA ALA A 277 -92.23 32.74 21.47
C ALA A 277 -93.22 33.91 21.52
N THR A 278 -92.81 35.06 21.00
CA THR A 278 -93.67 36.25 20.88
C THR A 278 -94.83 36.02 19.92
N LEU A 279 -94.57 35.37 18.79
CA LEU A 279 -95.58 35.00 17.82
C LEU A 279 -96.62 34.06 18.43
N VAL A 280 -96.18 33.02 19.15
CA VAL A 280 -97.07 32.10 19.87
C VAL A 280 -97.91 32.85 20.91
N ALA A 281 -97.32 33.77 21.67
CA ALA A 281 -98.06 34.58 22.63
C ALA A 281 -99.12 35.46 21.95
N LYS A 282 -98.79 36.03 20.79
CA LYS A 282 -99.72 36.82 19.98
C LYS A 282 -100.83 35.97 19.36
N ASP A 283 -100.52 34.76 18.90
CA ASP A 283 -101.53 33.81 18.41
C ASP A 283 -102.51 33.42 19.52
N LEU A 284 -102.02 33.17 20.73
CA LEU A 284 -102.87 32.92 21.90
C LEU A 284 -103.76 34.14 22.24
N GLU A 285 -103.21 35.36 22.20
CA GLU A 285 -103.98 36.59 22.40
C GLU A 285 -105.07 36.76 21.32
N ILE A 286 -104.75 36.45 20.07
CA ILE A 286 -105.72 36.47 18.96
C ILE A 286 -106.80 35.40 19.16
N ASP A 287 -106.43 34.19 19.57
CA ASP A 287 -107.40 33.13 19.87
C ASP A 287 -108.27 33.49 21.07
N GLU A 288 -107.73 34.15 22.10
CA GLU A 288 -108.50 34.68 23.22
C GLU A 288 -109.50 35.76 22.76
N ILE A 289 -109.09 36.64 21.85
CA ILE A 289 -109.97 37.64 21.22
C ILE A 289 -111.04 36.98 20.34
N LYS A 290 -110.72 35.90 19.61
CA LYS A 290 -111.67 35.13 18.81
C LYS A 290 -112.63 34.29 19.64
N THR A 291 -112.17 33.80 20.80
CA THR A 291 -112.96 32.98 21.74
C THR A 291 -113.73 33.81 22.76
N ARG A 292 -113.46 35.13 22.86
CA ARG A 292 -114.34 36.09 23.52
C ARG A 292 -115.74 36.02 22.86
N PRO A 293 -116.78 35.60 23.58
CA PRO A 293 -118.06 35.30 22.97
C PRO A 293 -118.79 36.61 22.59
N PRO A 294 -119.35 36.76 21.39
CA PRO A 294 -120.79 36.87 21.28
C PRO A 294 -121.38 35.48 21.53
N ALA A 295 -122.51 35.41 22.22
CA ALA A 295 -123.19 34.15 22.57
C ALA A 295 -123.18 33.11 21.43
N GLY A 296 -122.77 31.86 21.71
CA GLY A 296 -123.09 30.71 20.85
C GLY A 296 -122.00 29.64 20.64
N THR A 297 -122.11 28.55 21.41
CA THR A 297 -122.06 27.11 21.01
C THR A 297 -120.95 26.52 20.09
N THR A 298 -120.26 25.53 20.70
CA THR A 298 -120.01 24.11 20.27
C THR A 298 -118.85 23.67 19.34
N THR A 299 -117.95 22.88 19.96
CA THR A 299 -117.25 21.61 19.56
C THR A 299 -116.36 21.50 18.32
N GLY A 300 -115.16 20.93 18.54
CA GLY A 300 -114.38 20.21 17.52
C GLY A 300 -112.91 19.90 17.87
N THR A 301 -112.66 18.71 18.44
CA THR A 301 -111.39 17.95 18.56
C THR A 301 -110.71 17.80 17.17
N THR A 302 -109.39 17.68 16.93
CA THR A 302 -108.44 16.60 17.33
C THR A 302 -107.03 16.87 16.76
N THR A 303 -106.00 16.61 17.58
CA THR A 303 -104.64 16.02 17.35
C THR A 303 -103.85 16.16 16.03
N GLY A 304 -102.56 16.47 16.16
CA GLY A 304 -101.52 16.23 15.15
C GLY A 304 -100.10 16.54 15.64
N THR A 305 -99.39 15.51 16.11
CA THR A 305 -98.06 15.55 16.75
C THR A 305 -96.97 14.99 15.81
N THR A 306 -95.74 15.45 16.02
CA THR A 306 -94.41 14.85 15.67
C THR A 306 -93.91 14.86 14.23
N GLY A 307 -92.91 15.72 13.98
CA GLY A 307 -91.87 15.56 12.97
C GLY A 307 -90.51 15.31 13.64
N THR A 308 -89.99 14.11 13.46
CA THR A 308 -88.78 13.54 14.08
C THR A 308 -87.51 13.87 13.26
N THR A 309 -86.50 14.36 13.97
CA THR A 309 -85.04 14.13 13.83
C THR A 309 -84.46 13.72 12.46
N ALA A 310 -83.73 14.65 11.84
CA ALA A 310 -82.64 14.35 10.90
C ALA A 310 -81.32 14.23 11.68
N THR A 311 -80.70 13.05 11.60
CA THR A 311 -79.44 12.69 12.23
C THR A 311 -78.27 13.44 11.59
N ILE A 312 -77.45 14.08 12.43
CA ILE A 312 -76.19 14.71 12.05
C ILE A 312 -75.17 13.62 11.71
N ASN A 313 -74.54 13.77 10.55
CA ASN A 313 -73.40 13.02 10.07
C ASN A 313 -72.12 13.61 10.70
N PRO A 314 -71.30 12.90 11.50
CA PRO A 314 -70.00 13.39 11.91
C PRO A 314 -68.95 13.03 10.86
N ALA A 315 -68.22 14.04 10.39
CA ALA A 315 -67.08 13.91 9.49
C ALA A 315 -66.00 13.01 10.13
N LEU A 316 -65.61 11.95 9.43
CA LEU A 316 -64.47 11.12 9.77
C LEU A 316 -63.17 11.92 9.60
N ALA A 317 -62.41 12.06 10.68
CA ALA A 317 -60.97 12.22 10.60
C ALA A 317 -60.38 10.94 9.99
N THR A 318 -59.66 11.08 8.88
CA THR A 318 -59.07 9.97 8.13
C THR A 318 -57.89 9.37 8.90
N MET A 319 -58.17 8.53 9.90
CA MET A 319 -57.16 7.69 10.54
C MET A 319 -56.76 6.58 9.58
N ARG A 320 -55.45 6.40 9.36
CA ARG A 320 -54.92 5.33 8.51
C ARG A 320 -54.83 4.04 9.34
N THR A 321 -55.92 3.31 9.37
CA THR A 321 -55.98 1.96 9.95
C THR A 321 -55.29 0.99 9.00
N VAL A 322 -54.28 0.26 9.47
CA VAL A 322 -53.58 -0.78 8.69
C VAL A 322 -53.77 -2.11 9.40
N ALA A 323 -54.16 -3.16 8.68
CA ALA A 323 -54.22 -4.50 9.25
C ALA A 323 -52.80 -4.98 9.58
N VAL A 324 -52.60 -5.58 10.76
CA VAL A 324 -51.27 -6.05 11.19
C VAL A 324 -50.71 -7.10 10.22
N THR A 325 -51.58 -7.91 9.61
CA THR A 325 -51.24 -8.88 8.57
C THR A 325 -50.75 -8.24 7.28
N ASP A 326 -51.34 -7.13 6.86
CA ASP A 326 -50.97 -6.44 5.62
C ASP A 326 -49.61 -5.75 5.80
N LEU A 327 -49.40 -5.11 6.96
CA LEU A 327 -48.10 -4.55 7.32
C LEU A 327 -47.01 -5.62 7.36
N ALA A 328 -47.27 -6.77 7.98
CA ALA A 328 -46.32 -7.88 8.04
C ALA A 328 -46.02 -8.44 6.63
N THR A 329 -47.03 -8.51 5.75
CA THR A 329 -46.89 -9.00 4.37
C THR A 329 -46.10 -8.01 3.50
N ASP A 330 -46.38 -6.71 3.60
CA ASP A 330 -45.65 -5.66 2.88
C ASP A 330 -44.18 -5.59 3.33
N MET A 331 -43.93 -5.71 4.64
CA MET A 331 -42.57 -5.76 5.16
C MET A 331 -41.83 -7.02 4.72
N ALA A 332 -42.49 -8.19 4.74
CA ALA A 332 -41.90 -9.44 4.27
C ALA A 332 -41.56 -9.39 2.77
N THR A 333 -42.43 -8.84 1.94
CA THR A 333 -42.19 -8.70 0.49
C THR A 333 -41.09 -7.69 0.18
N GLN A 334 -41.00 -6.59 0.93
CA GLN A 334 -39.90 -5.62 0.78
C GLN A 334 -38.56 -6.21 1.25
N LEU A 335 -38.53 -6.93 2.37
CA LEU A 335 -37.33 -7.60 2.86
C LEU A 335 -36.88 -8.72 1.91
N ASP A 336 -37.81 -9.49 1.33
CA ASP A 336 -37.50 -10.49 0.31
C ASP A 336 -36.99 -9.85 -0.99
N THR A 337 -37.57 -8.73 -1.41
CA THR A 337 -37.09 -7.98 -2.57
C THR A 337 -35.67 -7.44 -2.34
N ALA A 338 -35.40 -6.89 -1.16
CA ALA A 338 -34.06 -6.42 -0.77
C ALA A 338 -33.06 -7.58 -0.67
N GLN A 339 -33.48 -8.75 -0.17
CA GLN A 339 -32.65 -9.96 -0.15
C GLN A 339 -32.32 -10.43 -1.58
N LYS A 340 -33.29 -10.42 -2.50
CA LYS A 340 -33.11 -10.79 -3.91
C LYS A 340 -32.21 -9.84 -4.69
N THR A 341 -32.21 -8.54 -4.36
CA THR A 341 -31.31 -7.56 -4.99
C THR A 341 -29.89 -7.60 -4.45
N LEU A 342 -29.71 -8.01 -3.18
CA LEU A 342 -28.39 -8.16 -2.56
C LEU A 342 -27.71 -9.50 -2.86
N LYS A 343 -28.47 -10.57 -3.14
CA LYS A 343 -27.91 -11.90 -3.41
C LYS A 343 -26.90 -11.93 -4.59
N PRO A 344 -27.14 -11.27 -5.74
CA PRO A 344 -26.19 -11.22 -6.86
C PRO A 344 -24.91 -10.45 -6.55
N THR A 345 -24.94 -9.51 -5.60
CA THR A 345 -23.77 -8.73 -5.18
C THR A 345 -22.97 -9.43 -4.07
N GLY A 346 -23.42 -10.61 -3.63
CA GLY A 346 -22.76 -11.42 -2.61
C GLY A 346 -23.03 -10.98 -1.18
N PHE A 347 -24.05 -10.14 -0.97
CA PHE A 347 -24.48 -9.69 0.35
C PHE A 347 -25.84 -10.32 0.70
N SER A 348 -26.06 -10.57 1.99
CA SER A 348 -27.35 -11.03 2.52
C SER A 348 -27.74 -10.16 3.70
N LEU A 349 -29.03 -9.87 3.84
CA LEU A 349 -29.55 -9.22 5.04
C LEU A 349 -29.34 -10.14 6.25
N GLY A 350 -28.80 -9.56 7.33
CA GLY A 350 -28.66 -10.23 8.62
C GLY A 350 -29.99 -10.30 9.37
N THR A 351 -29.93 -10.56 10.67
CA THR A 351 -31.11 -10.46 11.54
C THR A 351 -31.56 -9.00 11.60
N ILE A 352 -32.80 -8.73 11.24
CA ILE A 352 -33.39 -7.38 11.30
C ILE A 352 -34.49 -7.39 12.35
N GLN A 353 -34.43 -6.45 13.28
CA GLN A 353 -35.47 -6.22 14.28
C GLN A 353 -36.10 -4.85 14.03
N ILE A 354 -37.43 -4.84 13.91
CA ILE A 354 -38.22 -3.61 13.69
C ILE A 354 -39.22 -3.50 14.82
N SER A 355 -39.13 -2.42 15.59
CA SER A 355 -40.06 -2.06 16.65
C SER A 355 -40.99 -0.94 16.16
N ALA A 356 -42.29 -1.20 16.11
CA ALA A 356 -43.30 -0.23 15.76
C ALA A 356 -44.23 0.03 16.96
N LYS A 357 -44.50 1.31 17.26
CA LYS A 357 -45.43 1.72 18.31
C LYS A 357 -46.75 2.14 17.69
N GLY A 358 -47.84 1.56 18.15
CA GLY A 358 -49.18 1.88 17.65
C GLY A 358 -50.27 1.50 18.65
N VAL A 359 -51.50 1.90 18.36
CA VAL A 359 -52.66 1.49 19.15
C VAL A 359 -53.26 0.26 18.48
N LEU A 360 -53.26 -0.87 19.19
CA LEU A 360 -53.86 -2.11 18.72
C LEU A 360 -55.36 -2.10 19.06
N ARG A 361 -56.22 -2.30 18.05
CA ARG A 361 -57.67 -2.49 18.27
C ARG A 361 -58.00 -3.98 18.34
N ASP A 362 -59.10 -4.31 19.04
CA ASP A 362 -59.59 -5.68 19.30
C ASP A 362 -59.84 -6.53 18.05
N THR A 363 -59.78 -5.93 16.85
CA THR A 363 -59.97 -6.58 15.55
C THR A 363 -58.66 -6.92 14.81
N GLY A 364 -57.49 -6.79 15.45
CA GLY A 364 -56.19 -7.11 14.81
C GLY A 364 -55.71 -6.06 13.79
N SER A 365 -56.30 -4.85 13.84
CA SER A 365 -55.84 -3.68 13.10
C SER A 365 -55.03 -2.76 14.01
N MET A 366 -53.99 -2.17 13.45
CA MET A 366 -53.12 -1.22 14.14
C MET A 366 -53.34 0.17 13.57
N GLU A 367 -53.59 1.12 14.46
CA GLU A 367 -53.63 2.53 14.11
C GLU A 367 -52.31 3.18 14.50
N PHE A 368 -51.75 3.89 13.53
CA PHE A 368 -50.58 4.74 13.72
C PHE A 368 -51.09 6.15 13.97
N PRO A 369 -51.12 6.63 15.23
CA PRO A 369 -51.55 7.98 15.52
C PRO A 369 -50.53 8.96 14.94
N ASP A 370 -51.01 10.10 14.47
CA ASP A 370 -50.14 11.19 14.06
C ASP A 370 -49.34 11.76 15.25
N THR A 371 -48.36 12.61 14.96
CA THR A 371 -47.49 13.22 15.98
C THR A 371 -48.22 14.06 17.02
N GLU A 372 -49.45 14.48 16.77
CA GLU A 372 -50.25 15.27 17.72
C GLU A 372 -51.06 14.37 18.65
N THR A 373 -51.69 13.34 18.10
CA THR A 373 -52.40 12.31 18.85
C THR A 373 -51.46 11.47 19.72
N LEU A 374 -50.22 11.22 19.27
CA LEU A 374 -49.17 10.58 20.08
C LEU A 374 -48.79 11.36 21.35
N LYS A 375 -48.95 12.70 21.37
CA LYS A 375 -48.66 13.53 22.55
C LYS A 375 -49.79 13.53 23.57
N ALA A 376 -51.01 13.23 23.14
CA ALA A 376 -52.21 13.21 23.98
C ALA A 376 -52.51 11.82 24.58
N LEU A 377 -51.86 10.76 24.09
CA LEU A 377 -52.07 9.39 24.54
C LEU A 377 -51.22 9.07 25.79
N PRO A 378 -51.78 8.39 26.81
CA PRO A 378 -51.01 7.86 27.94
C PRO A 378 -49.95 6.86 27.44
N GLN A 379 -48.74 6.90 28.01
CA GLN A 379 -47.63 6.02 27.61
C GLN A 379 -47.96 4.52 27.71
N ASP A 380 -48.91 4.16 28.56
CA ASP A 380 -49.36 2.79 28.83
C ASP A 380 -50.41 2.27 27.83
N SER A 381 -50.89 3.12 26.93
CA SER A 381 -51.88 2.75 25.89
C SER A 381 -51.26 2.40 24.54
N LEU A 382 -49.93 2.46 24.43
CA LEU A 382 -49.19 2.15 23.19
C LEU A 382 -48.70 0.71 23.22
N SER A 383 -49.08 -0.06 22.20
CA SER A 383 -48.57 -1.41 21.99
C SER A 383 -47.23 -1.34 21.24
N ASP A 384 -46.22 -2.05 21.74
CA ASP A 384 -44.93 -2.24 21.07
C ASP A 384 -44.97 -3.54 20.26
N LEU A 385 -44.92 -3.41 18.93
CA LEU A 385 -44.90 -4.55 18.02
C LEU A 385 -43.48 -4.76 17.52
N LYS A 386 -42.89 -5.90 17.90
CA LYS A 386 -41.54 -6.29 17.50
C LYS A 386 -41.60 -7.36 16.42
N PHE A 387 -41.15 -7.01 15.22
CA PHE A 387 -40.91 -7.96 14.14
C PHE A 387 -39.45 -8.36 14.15
N GLN A 388 -39.17 -9.66 14.18
CA GLN A 388 -37.83 -10.20 14.05
C GLN A 388 -37.76 -11.05 12.78
N PHE A 389 -36.95 -10.59 11.83
CA PHE A 389 -36.60 -11.38 10.66
C PHE A 389 -35.41 -12.26 11.00
N ILE A 390 -35.63 -13.58 11.00
CA ILE A 390 -34.59 -14.59 11.18
C ILE A 390 -34.32 -15.21 9.81
N PRO A 391 -33.18 -14.92 9.16
CA PRO A 391 -32.88 -15.51 7.86
C PRO A 391 -32.77 -17.03 7.97
N GLU A 392 -33.57 -17.74 7.15
CA GLU A 392 -33.77 -19.19 7.25
C GLU A 392 -32.56 -20.03 6.80
N LYS A 393 -31.48 -19.39 6.34
CA LYS A 393 -30.27 -20.11 5.93
C LYS A 393 -29.03 -19.25 6.14
N VAL A 394 -28.28 -19.57 7.20
CA VAL A 394 -26.87 -19.18 7.32
C VAL A 394 -26.16 -19.76 6.07
N PRO A 395 -25.36 -18.98 5.32
CA PRO A 395 -24.69 -19.49 4.13
C PRO A 395 -23.77 -20.64 4.52
N THR A 396 -24.24 -21.87 4.34
CA THR A 396 -23.40 -23.07 4.38
C THR A 396 -22.50 -23.07 3.16
N SER A 397 -21.35 -23.73 3.27
CA SER A 397 -20.26 -23.81 2.30
C SER A 397 -20.63 -24.26 0.87
N ASP A 398 -21.91 -24.50 0.56
CA ASP A 398 -22.39 -24.99 -0.73
C ASP A 398 -22.86 -23.89 -1.70
N ASP A 399 -23.07 -22.65 -1.25
CA ASP A 399 -23.53 -21.52 -2.10
C ASP A 399 -22.43 -20.44 -2.31
N GLY A 400 -21.17 -20.81 -2.07
CA GLY A 400 -20.01 -19.91 -2.14
C GLY A 400 -19.35 -19.84 -3.54
N PRO A 401 -18.50 -18.83 -3.81
CA PRO A 401 -17.67 -18.83 -5.01
C PRO A 401 -16.72 -20.05 -5.04
N ARG A 402 -16.54 -20.64 -6.23
CA ARG A 402 -15.52 -21.68 -6.45
C ARG A 402 -14.13 -21.04 -6.43
N VAL A 403 -13.21 -21.66 -5.69
CA VAL A 403 -11.80 -21.24 -5.65
C VAL A 403 -11.20 -21.40 -7.05
N PRO A 404 -10.72 -20.32 -7.68
CA PRO A 404 -10.06 -20.39 -8.98
C PRO A 404 -8.69 -21.06 -8.84
N ASP A 405 -8.19 -21.64 -9.94
CA ASP A 405 -6.79 -22.08 -10.02
C ASP A 405 -5.89 -20.85 -10.15
N VAL A 406 -4.99 -20.69 -9.20
CA VAL A 406 -4.08 -19.56 -9.08
C VAL A 406 -2.62 -19.98 -9.12
N LEU A 407 -2.33 -21.25 -9.41
CA LEU A 407 -0.96 -21.75 -9.56
C LEU A 407 -0.22 -21.03 -10.70
N GLN A 408 1.10 -20.88 -10.57
CA GLN A 408 1.99 -20.20 -11.52
C GLN A 408 1.73 -18.69 -11.73
N LEU A 409 0.72 -18.12 -11.07
CA LEU A 409 0.46 -16.68 -11.12
C LEU A 409 1.34 -15.93 -10.11
N THR A 410 1.66 -14.67 -10.43
CA THR A 410 2.35 -13.76 -9.48
C THR A 410 1.39 -13.30 -8.39
N GLU A 411 1.90 -12.91 -7.21
CA GLU A 411 1.06 -12.49 -6.08
C GLU A 411 0.02 -11.42 -6.46
N SER A 412 0.42 -10.42 -7.25
CA SER A 412 -0.46 -9.37 -7.75
C SER A 412 -1.58 -9.92 -8.65
N ALA A 413 -1.29 -10.92 -9.48
CA ALA A 413 -2.29 -11.57 -10.33
C ALA A 413 -3.23 -12.45 -9.49
N VAL A 414 -2.70 -13.24 -8.56
CA VAL A 414 -3.49 -14.05 -7.61
C VAL A 414 -4.46 -13.16 -6.83
N ARG A 415 -3.98 -12.04 -6.29
CA ARG A 415 -4.80 -11.09 -5.53
C ARG A 415 -5.96 -10.55 -6.37
N ARG A 416 -5.72 -10.20 -7.64
CA ARG A 416 -6.76 -9.73 -8.56
C ARG A 416 -7.80 -10.81 -8.85
N VAL A 417 -7.35 -12.03 -9.12
CA VAL A 417 -8.22 -13.17 -9.41
C VAL A 417 -9.10 -13.51 -8.20
N LEU A 418 -8.52 -13.65 -7.01
CA LEU A 418 -9.28 -13.94 -5.78
C LEU A 418 -10.24 -12.80 -5.42
N THR A 419 -9.82 -11.54 -5.53
CA THR A 419 -10.70 -10.39 -5.27
C THR A 419 -11.89 -10.36 -6.23
N SER A 420 -11.71 -10.75 -7.50
CA SER A 420 -12.79 -10.76 -8.50
C SER A 420 -13.91 -11.75 -8.16
N VAL A 421 -13.59 -12.85 -7.48
CA VAL A 421 -14.56 -13.86 -7.01
C VAL A 421 -15.00 -13.61 -5.56
N GLY A 422 -14.53 -12.53 -4.93
CA GLY A 422 -14.86 -12.17 -3.56
C GLY A 422 -14.15 -13.01 -2.50
N LEU A 423 -12.94 -13.50 -2.79
CA LEU A 423 -12.07 -14.25 -1.88
C LEU A 423 -10.86 -13.40 -1.46
N VAL A 424 -10.28 -13.72 -0.30
CA VAL A 424 -9.14 -12.99 0.26
C VAL A 424 -7.86 -13.80 0.14
N LEU A 425 -6.79 -13.19 -0.36
CA LEU A 425 -5.46 -13.80 -0.42
C LEU A 425 -4.80 -13.80 0.95
N GLU A 426 -4.35 -14.97 1.40
CA GLU A 426 -3.39 -15.14 2.49
C GLU A 426 -2.07 -15.64 1.91
N ALA A 427 -1.12 -14.73 1.73
CA ALA A 427 0.15 -15.02 1.09
C ALA A 427 1.18 -15.54 2.09
N SER A 428 1.90 -16.60 1.71
CA SER A 428 3.07 -17.13 2.41
C SER A 428 4.19 -17.39 1.42
N THR A 429 5.46 -17.37 1.86
CA THR A 429 6.61 -17.70 1.02
C THR A 429 7.19 -19.05 1.45
N GLY A 430 7.50 -19.90 0.47
CA GLY A 430 8.03 -21.25 0.70
C GLY A 430 9.28 -21.53 -0.13
N PRO A 431 10.10 -22.51 0.28
CA PRO A 431 11.31 -22.88 -0.43
C PRO A 431 10.97 -23.45 -1.81
N ARG A 432 11.78 -23.11 -2.82
CA ARG A 432 11.56 -23.53 -4.23
C ARG A 432 11.47 -25.06 -4.43
N GLY A 433 11.97 -25.84 -3.48
CA GLY A 433 11.90 -27.31 -3.49
C GLY A 433 10.48 -27.91 -3.44
N LEU A 434 9.45 -27.13 -3.07
CA LEU A 434 8.06 -27.63 -3.09
C LEU A 434 7.52 -27.85 -4.51
N ASN A 435 7.99 -27.11 -5.51
CA ASN A 435 7.58 -27.23 -6.90
C ASN A 435 8.64 -26.60 -7.83
N PRO A 436 9.53 -27.41 -8.44
CA PRO A 436 10.64 -26.91 -9.26
C PRO A 436 10.19 -26.30 -10.60
N ALA A 437 8.93 -26.48 -11.00
CA ALA A 437 8.40 -25.97 -12.26
C ALA A 437 8.00 -24.47 -12.21
N VAL A 438 8.15 -23.83 -11.05
CA VAL A 438 7.59 -22.50 -10.76
C VAL A 438 8.72 -21.46 -10.61
N ALA A 439 8.55 -20.31 -11.26
CA ALA A 439 9.52 -19.21 -11.21
C ALA A 439 9.46 -18.46 -9.86
N PRO A 440 10.52 -17.75 -9.45
CA PRO A 440 10.51 -16.97 -8.21
C PRO A 440 9.33 -15.98 -8.17
N GLY A 441 8.63 -15.90 -7.05
CA GLY A 441 7.47 -15.03 -6.86
C GLY A 441 6.15 -15.51 -7.51
N GLN A 442 6.12 -16.72 -8.08
CA GLN A 442 4.88 -17.36 -8.55
C GLN A 442 4.30 -18.31 -7.50
N ALA A 443 2.98 -18.50 -7.53
CA ALA A 443 2.24 -19.39 -6.65
C ALA A 443 2.57 -20.87 -6.94
N MET A 444 2.98 -21.60 -5.91
CA MET A 444 3.38 -23.00 -5.96
C MET A 444 2.30 -23.94 -5.42
N VAL A 445 1.60 -23.50 -4.38
CA VAL A 445 0.59 -24.28 -3.66
C VAL A 445 -0.54 -23.34 -3.29
N GLN A 446 -1.77 -23.83 -3.41
CA GLN A 446 -2.97 -23.16 -2.89
C GLN A 446 -3.75 -24.09 -1.97
N SER A 447 -4.34 -23.53 -0.93
CA SER A 447 -5.28 -24.22 -0.05
C SER A 447 -6.40 -23.25 0.35
N PRO A 448 -7.69 -23.58 0.10
CA PRO A 448 -8.20 -24.82 -0.50
C PRO A 448 -7.88 -25.00 -1.99
N GLY A 449 -7.98 -26.24 -2.48
CA GLY A 449 -7.69 -26.59 -3.87
C GLY A 449 -8.64 -25.93 -4.89
N ALA A 450 -8.19 -25.78 -6.13
CA ALA A 450 -9.00 -25.22 -7.20
C ALA A 450 -10.34 -26.00 -7.37
N GLY A 451 -11.43 -25.27 -7.60
CA GLY A 451 -12.78 -25.83 -7.74
C GLY A 451 -13.55 -26.05 -6.43
N THR A 452 -12.88 -25.95 -5.27
CA THR A 452 -13.51 -26.04 -3.95
C THR A 452 -14.50 -24.89 -3.75
N ILE A 453 -15.69 -25.17 -3.24
CA ILE A 453 -16.68 -24.13 -2.91
C ILE A 453 -16.38 -23.65 -1.49
N ILE A 454 -16.15 -22.35 -1.33
CA ILE A 454 -15.89 -21.74 -0.02
C ILE A 454 -16.72 -20.48 0.18
N ALA A 455 -17.00 -20.12 1.43
CA ALA A 455 -17.75 -18.90 1.74
C ALA A 455 -17.07 -17.66 1.12
N ARG A 456 -17.88 -16.72 0.61
CA ARG A 456 -17.37 -15.43 0.12
C ARG A 456 -16.70 -14.68 1.28
N GLY A 457 -15.53 -14.10 1.04
CA GLY A 457 -14.67 -13.50 2.06
C GLY A 457 -13.75 -14.49 2.79
N ALA A 458 -13.86 -15.80 2.52
CA ALA A 458 -12.92 -16.78 3.05
C ALA A 458 -11.51 -16.55 2.50
N ARG A 459 -10.52 -16.95 3.32
CA ARG A 459 -9.11 -16.82 2.99
C ARG A 459 -8.64 -18.02 2.19
N VAL A 460 -7.92 -17.77 1.11
CA VAL A 460 -7.19 -18.77 0.34
C VAL A 460 -5.71 -18.58 0.63
N MET A 461 -5.11 -19.57 1.26
CA MET A 461 -3.67 -19.60 1.50
C MET A 461 -2.95 -19.95 0.21
N VAL A 462 -1.99 -19.12 -0.18
CA VAL A 462 -1.17 -19.35 -1.37
C VAL A 462 0.30 -19.21 -0.99
N ILE A 463 1.07 -20.25 -1.27
CA ILE A 463 2.51 -20.29 -1.02
C ILE A 463 3.24 -19.90 -2.31
N PHE A 464 4.04 -18.84 -2.25
CA PHE A 464 4.84 -18.33 -3.36
C PHE A 464 6.29 -18.82 -3.26
N ALA A 465 6.91 -19.05 -4.41
CA ALA A 465 8.33 -19.38 -4.49
C ALA A 465 9.18 -18.21 -3.97
N ASP A 466 10.11 -18.50 -3.06
CA ASP A 466 11.05 -17.49 -2.57
C ASP A 466 11.85 -16.84 -3.72
N GLN A 467 12.31 -15.61 -3.49
CA GLN A 467 13.23 -14.88 -4.37
C GLN A 467 14.69 -14.96 -3.89
N GLN A 468 14.98 -15.72 -2.83
CA GLN A 468 16.30 -15.75 -2.20
C GLN A 468 17.03 -17.06 -2.54
N GLY A 469 17.81 -17.00 -3.62
CA GLY A 469 18.98 -17.87 -3.80
C GLY A 469 18.92 -18.81 -5.00
N ALA A 470 19.44 -18.33 -6.13
CA ALA A 470 20.34 -19.10 -6.98
C ALA A 470 21.52 -18.19 -7.33
#